data_AF-R7SVP0-F1
#
_entry.id   AF-R7SVP0-F1
#
_cell.length_a   1.000
_cell.length_b   1.000
_cell.length_c   1.000
_cell.angle_alpha   90.00
_cell.angle_beta   90.00
_cell.angle_gamma   90.00
#
_symmetry.space_group_name_H-M   'P 1'
#
loop_
_entity.id
_entity.type
_entity.pdbx_description
1 polymer ?
#
loop_
_entity_poly.entity_id
_entity_poly.type
_entity_poly.pdbx_seq_one_letter_code
_entity_poly.pdbx_strand_id
1 'polypeptide(L)'
;MGAISTWCYVALQYDIDGRELPDGIPTGYVPQGTTAPALWPLNIYRTETFELNVALCPRAVAFAYRAKPDDAAIVQQDEHLYAGEL
;
A
#
# COMPACT_ATOMS: atom_id res chain seq x y z
N MET A 1 16.47 15.74 31.48
CA MET A 1 15.16 15.32 30.94
C MET A 1 15.25 15.44 29.42
N GLY A 2 15.56 14.34 28.73
CA GLY A 2 15.68 14.31 27.27
C GLY A 2 14.36 13.88 26.66
N ALA A 3 13.80 14.69 25.76
CA ALA A 3 12.64 14.29 24.97
C ALA A 3 13.02 13.09 24.12
N ILE A 4 12.44 11.93 24.43
CA ILE A 4 12.49 10.76 23.56
C ILE A 4 11.50 11.09 22.44
N SER A 5 12.01 11.50 21.28
CA SER A 5 11.20 11.58 20.07
C SER A 5 10.72 10.17 19.74
N THR A 6 9.49 9.85 20.13
CA THR A 6 8.81 8.64 19.67
C THR A 6 8.39 8.89 18.24
N TRP A 7 9.20 8.42 17.29
CA TRP A 7 8.84 8.37 15.89
C TRP A 7 7.58 7.50 15.73
N CYS A 8 6.54 8.04 15.12
CA CYS A 8 5.41 7.26 14.63
C CYS A 8 5.85 6.60 13.31
N TYR A 9 5.91 5.27 13.29
CA TYR A 9 6.26 4.50 12.11
C TYR A 9 4.99 3.95 11.46
N VAL A 10 4.89 4.06 10.14
CA VAL A 10 3.87 3.36 9.35
C VAL A 10 4.43 1.99 9.01
N ALA A 11 4.00 0.96 9.73
CA ALA A 11 4.35 -0.43 9.47
C ALA A 11 3.06 -1.22 9.21
N LEU A 12 3.17 -2.22 8.33
CA LEU A 12 2.12 -3.21 8.15
C LEU A 12 2.06 -4.11 9.40
N GLN A 13 0.86 -4.50 9.82
CA GLN A 13 0.62 -5.31 11.01
C GLN A 13 -0.46 -6.35 10.75
N TYR A 14 -0.33 -7.51 11.41
CA TYR A 14 -1.43 -8.44 11.54
C TYR A 14 -2.31 -8.01 12.71
N ASP A 15 -3.62 -8.05 12.50
CA ASP A 15 -4.61 -7.86 13.54
C ASP A 15 -5.28 -9.20 13.83
N ILE A 16 -5.25 -9.60 15.09
CA ILE A 16 -5.82 -10.85 15.59
C ILE A 16 -7.01 -10.46 16.46
N ASP A 17 -8.16 -11.11 16.23
CA ASP A 17 -9.35 -10.91 17.05
C ASP A 17 -9.02 -11.10 18.54
N GLY A 18 -9.39 -10.13 19.36
CA GLY A 18 -9.10 -10.14 20.79
C GLY A 18 -9.69 -11.32 21.56
N ARG A 19 -10.70 -12.00 21.00
CA ARG A 19 -11.32 -13.19 21.60
C ARG A 19 -10.54 -14.48 21.32
N GLU A 20 -9.68 -14.45 20.31
CA GLU A 20 -8.84 -15.59 19.91
C GLU A 20 -7.41 -15.48 20.47
N LEU A 21 -7.15 -14.45 21.29
CA LEU A 21 -5.86 -14.24 21.92
C LEU A 21 -5.60 -15.28 23.02
N PRO A 22 -4.45 -15.97 22.99
CA PRO A 22 -3.99 -16.77 24.12
C PRO A 22 -3.78 -15.91 25.37
N ASP A 23 -4.02 -16.50 26.54
CA ASP A 23 -3.76 -15.85 27.83
C ASP A 23 -2.30 -15.37 27.93
N GLY A 24 -2.13 -14.11 28.34
CA GLY A 24 -0.81 -13.49 28.55
C GLY A 24 -0.27 -12.69 27.36
N ILE A 25 -0.97 -12.66 26.22
CA ILE A 25 -0.64 -11.78 25.11
C ILE A 25 -1.32 -10.41 25.34
N PRO A 26 -0.57 -9.29 25.41
CA PRO A 26 -1.13 -7.98 25.80
C PRO A 26 -1.96 -7.31 24.70
N THR A 27 -1.84 -7.76 23.44
CA THR A 27 -2.53 -7.15 22.30
C THR A 27 -2.58 -8.09 21.08
N GLY A 28 -3.63 -7.94 20.25
CA GLY A 28 -3.78 -8.60 18.94
C GLY A 28 -2.89 -8.02 17.84
N TYR A 29 -2.18 -6.92 18.11
CA TYR A 29 -1.30 -6.28 17.13
C TYR A 29 0.08 -6.95 17.09
N VAL A 30 0.38 -7.63 15.98
CA VAL A 30 1.71 -8.21 15.71
C VAL A 30 2.32 -7.53 14.48
N PRO A 31 3.44 -6.79 14.62
CA PRO A 31 4.10 -6.15 13.49
C PRO A 31 4.50 -7.16 12.41
N GLN A 32 4.30 -6.83 11.14
CA GLN A 32 4.67 -7.71 10.04
C GLN A 32 6.18 -8.00 10.07
N GLY A 33 6.54 -9.27 9.87
CA GLY A 33 7.92 -9.73 9.97
C GLY A 33 8.40 -9.96 11.41
N THR A 34 7.51 -9.98 12.39
CA THR A 34 7.79 -10.40 13.77
C THR A 34 6.90 -11.59 14.18
N THR A 35 7.25 -12.24 15.28
CA THR A 35 6.51 -13.40 15.81
C THR A 35 5.78 -13.11 17.12
N ALA A 36 5.91 -11.90 17.67
CA ALA A 36 5.28 -11.50 18.93
C ALA A 36 5.06 -9.98 18.99
N PRO A 37 4.09 -9.50 19.80
CA PRO A 37 3.91 -8.08 20.06
C PRO A 37 5.15 -7.43 20.68
N ALA A 38 5.27 -6.12 20.53
CA ALA A 38 6.37 -5.30 21.08
C ALA A 38 7.78 -5.65 20.55
N LEU A 39 7.91 -6.51 19.55
CA LEU A 39 9.16 -6.72 18.82
C LEU A 39 9.37 -5.65 17.76
N TRP A 40 10.63 -5.33 17.51
CA TRP A 40 11.01 -4.41 16.43
C TRP A 40 10.68 -5.04 15.07
N PRO A 41 9.91 -4.37 14.19
CA PRO A 41 9.58 -4.91 12.88
C PRO A 41 10.83 -5.05 12.03
N LEU A 42 11.11 -6.29 11.61
CA LEU A 42 12.26 -6.61 10.75
C LEU A 42 11.95 -6.38 9.27
N ASN A 43 10.67 -6.44 8.88
CA ASN A 43 10.23 -6.31 7.49
C ASN A 43 9.35 -5.06 7.32
N ILE A 44 10.00 -3.90 7.32
CA ILE A 44 9.37 -2.61 7.05
C ILE A 44 9.26 -2.45 5.53
N TYR A 45 8.04 -2.56 5.00
CA TYR A 45 7.74 -2.10 3.65
C TYR A 45 8.02 -0.59 3.63
N ARG A 46 9.17 -0.21 3.06
CA ARG A 46 9.54 1.20 2.91
C ARG A 46 8.68 1.82 1.82
N THR A 47 8.63 3.15 1.76
CA THR A 47 8.19 3.82 0.53
C THR A 47 9.16 3.45 -0.58
N GLU A 48 8.72 2.60 -1.50
CA GLU A 48 9.42 2.36 -2.75
C GLU A 48 9.38 3.68 -3.53
N THR A 49 10.42 4.49 -3.36
CA THR A 49 10.58 5.73 -4.12
C THR A 49 11.11 5.31 -5.48
N PHE A 50 10.22 5.11 -6.44
CA PHE A 50 10.61 4.94 -7.83
C PHE A 50 11.00 6.30 -8.39
N GLU A 51 12.29 6.51 -8.59
CA GLU A 51 12.76 7.68 -9.34
C GLU A 51 12.57 7.40 -10.84
N LEU A 52 11.61 8.10 -11.44
CA LEU A 52 11.43 8.01 -12.89
C LEU A 52 12.62 8.67 -13.59
N ASN A 53 13.21 7.96 -14.54
CA ASN A 53 14.26 8.55 -15.39
C ASN A 53 13.69 9.78 -16.11
N VAL A 54 14.22 10.96 -15.78
CA VAL A 54 13.78 12.25 -16.32
C VAL A 54 13.90 12.29 -17.85
N ALA A 55 14.86 11.56 -18.45
CA ALA A 55 15.00 11.49 -19.90
C ALA A 55 13.89 10.64 -20.59
N LEU A 56 13.21 9.77 -19.84
CA LEU A 56 12.09 8.97 -20.36
C LEU A 56 10.75 9.71 -20.26
N CYS A 57 10.63 10.68 -19.34
CA CYS A 57 9.38 11.42 -19.13
C CYS A 57 8.91 12.17 -20.40
N PRO A 58 9.75 12.96 -21.11
CA PRO A 58 9.35 13.61 -22.37
C PRO A 58 8.93 12.61 -23.45
N ARG A 59 9.54 11.41 -23.48
CA ARG A 59 9.22 10.36 -24.45
C ARG A 59 7.85 9.74 -24.17
N ALA A 60 7.56 9.44 -22.91
CA ALA A 60 6.26 8.95 -22.49
C ALA A 60 5.14 9.95 -22.81
N VAL A 61 5.37 11.24 -22.53
CA VAL A 61 4.43 12.33 -22.89
C VAL A 61 4.23 12.40 -24.40
N ALA A 62 5.31 12.30 -25.19
CA ALA A 62 5.20 12.32 -26.65
C ALA A 62 4.40 11.14 -27.23
N PHE A 63 4.49 9.95 -26.60
CA PHE A 63 3.66 8.81 -26.97
C PHE A 63 2.19 9.04 -26.59
N ALA A 64 1.92 9.49 -25.36
CA ALA A 64 0.56 9.77 -24.90
C ALA A 64 -0.13 10.83 -25.75
N TYR A 65 0.59 11.90 -26.12
CA TYR A 65 0.03 12.97 -26.97
C TYR A 65 -0.34 12.49 -28.38
N ARG A 66 0.32 11.44 -28.88
CA ARG A 66 0.06 10.86 -30.21
C ARG A 66 -0.98 9.76 -30.18
N ALA A 67 -1.33 9.26 -29.00
CA ALA A 67 -2.38 8.27 -28.86
C ALA A 67 -3.73 8.94 -29.15
N LYS A 68 -4.50 8.36 -30.06
CA LYS A 68 -5.91 8.72 -30.20
C LYS A 68 -6.67 7.84 -29.20
N PRO A 69 -7.39 8.43 -28.23
CA PRO A 69 -8.30 7.65 -27.41
C PRO A 69 -9.34 7.00 -28.33
N ASP A 70 -9.50 5.70 -28.22
CA ASP A 70 -10.58 4.97 -28.86
C ASP A 70 -11.76 4.98 -27.89
N ASP A 71 -12.57 6.02 -27.99
CA ASP A 71 -13.72 6.24 -27.10
C ASP A 71 -14.71 5.06 -27.14
N ALA A 72 -14.78 4.31 -28.24
CA ALA A 72 -15.64 3.13 -28.35
C ALA A 72 -15.12 1.95 -27.51
N ALA A 73 -13.79 1.79 -27.41
CA ALA A 73 -13.18 0.76 -26.56
C ALA A 73 -13.25 1.12 -25.07
N ILE A 74 -13.11 2.40 -24.72
CA ILE A 74 -13.19 2.90 -23.32
C ILE A 74 -14.60 2.70 -22.77
N VAL A 75 -15.63 3.09 -23.54
CA VAL A 75 -17.04 2.94 -23.12
C VAL A 75 -17.43 1.46 -23.00
N GLN A 76 -16.98 0.59 -23.91
CA GLN A 76 -17.23 -0.85 -23.81
C GLN A 76 -16.58 -1.49 -22.57
N GLN A 77 -15.40 -1.03 -22.16
CA GLN A 77 -14.74 -1.53 -20.94
C GLN A 77 -15.47 -1.10 -19.67
N ASP A 78 -15.98 0.13 -19.60
CA ASP A 78 -16.74 0.63 -18.43
C ASP A 78 -18.11 -0.04 -18.30
N GLU A 79 -18.82 -0.30 -19.40
CA GLU A 79 -20.13 -0.97 -19.38
C GLU A 79 -20.03 -2.38 -18.76
N HIS A 80 -18.96 -3.14 -19.05
CA HIS A 80 -18.75 -4.47 -18.48
C HIS A 80 -18.41 -4.47 -16.98
N LEU A 81 -17.91 -3.35 -16.44
CA LEU A 81 -17.54 -3.24 -15.02
C LEU A 81 -18.74 -2.88 -14.12
N TYR A 82 -19.74 -2.19 -14.66
CA TYR A 82 -20.91 -1.73 -13.88
C TYR A 82 -22.24 -2.38 -14.29
N ALA A 83 -22.27 -3.25 -15.31
CA ALA A 83 -23.47 -3.97 -15.74
C ALA A 83 -24.04 -4.97 -14.70
N GLY A 84 -23.41 -5.13 -13.54
CA GLY A 84 -23.85 -6.03 -12.46
C GLY A 84 -24.33 -5.35 -11.16
N GLU A 85 -24.43 -4.02 -11.11
CA GLU A 85 -24.74 -3.25 -9.88
C GLU A 85 -26.13 -2.59 -9.84
N LEU A 86 -27.13 -3.12 -10.57
CA LEU A 86 -28.54 -2.72 -10.45
C LEU A 86 -29.47 -3.89 -10.12
#